data_AF-A0A7J6UDM2-F1
#
_entry.id   AF-A0A7J6UDM2-F1
#
_cell.length_a   1.000
_cell.length_b   1.000
_cell.length_c   1.000
_cell.angle_alpha   90.00
_cell.angle_beta   90.00
_cell.angle_gamma   90.00
#
_symmetry.space_group_name_H-M   'P 1'
#
loop_
_entity.id
_entity.type
_entity.pdbx_description
1 polymer ?
#
loop_
_entity_poly.entity_id
_entity_poly.type
_entity_poly.pdbx_seq_one_letter_code
_entity_poly.pdbx_strand_id
1 'polypeptide(L)'
;GPIIPYSAAFEMEYQECGDSEEDKKAYLEKTGAKKSMIDKIIKTGYDYLDLIHFFTCGPDEVRCWTIQRGTKAPQAAGVIHTGI
;
A
#
# COMPACT_ATOMS: atom_id res chain seq x y z
N GLY A 1 12.11 -9.49 -12.93
CA GLY A 1 11.33 -8.76 -11.92
C GLY A 1 10.86 -9.72 -10.83
N PRO A 2 10.40 -9.22 -9.68
CA PRO A 2 9.86 -10.06 -8.62
C PRO A 2 8.61 -10.82 -9.11
N ILE A 3 8.51 -12.10 -8.76
CA ILE A 3 7.32 -12.93 -9.04
C ILE A 3 6.53 -13.06 -7.75
N ILE A 4 5.24 -12.70 -7.81
CA ILE A 4 4.31 -12.80 -6.68
C ILE A 4 3.13 -13.69 -7.11
N PRO A 5 3.06 -14.95 -6.64
CA PRO A 5 1.89 -15.78 -6.88
C PRO A 5 0.72 -15.22 -6.05
N TYR A 6 -0.42 -15.00 -6.70
CA TYR A 6 -1.67 -14.60 -6.07
C TYR A 6 -2.86 -15.22 -6.80
N SER A 7 -4.02 -15.29 -6.15
CA SER A 7 -5.27 -15.75 -6.75
C SER A 7 -6.28 -14.60 -6.72
N ALA A 8 -6.70 -14.13 -7.90
CA ALA A 8 -7.64 -13.02 -8.00
C ALA A 8 -9.02 -13.37 -7.39
N ALA A 9 -9.50 -14.61 -7.57
CA ALA A 9 -10.77 -15.06 -7.00
C ALA A 9 -10.74 -15.04 -5.46
N PHE A 10 -9.65 -15.54 -4.86
CA PHE A 10 -9.45 -15.52 -3.42
C PHE A 10 -9.44 -14.10 -2.85
N GLU A 11 -8.74 -13.17 -3.50
CA GLU A 11 -8.65 -11.79 -3.02
C GLU A 11 -10.00 -11.06 -3.09
N MET A 12 -10.81 -11.32 -4.12
CA MET A 12 -12.17 -10.73 -4.21
C MET A 12 -13.06 -11.25 -3.09
N GLU A 13 -13.12 -12.58 -2.89
CA GLU A 13 -13.89 -13.19 -1.81
C GLU A 13 -13.42 -12.70 -0.43
N TYR A 14 -12.11 -12.53 -0.23
CA TYR A 14 -11.54 -12.00 1.01
C TYR A 14 -11.97 -10.55 1.28
N GLN A 15 -12.09 -9.71 0.24
CA GLN A 15 -12.61 -8.34 0.37
C GLN A 15 -14.12 -8.31 0.62
N GLU A 16 -14.87 -9.29 0.12
CA GLU A 16 -16.31 -9.41 0.31
C GLU A 16 -16.71 -9.96 1.68
N CYS A 17 -15.78 -10.59 2.42
CA CYS A 17 -16.03 -11.12 3.77
C CYS A 17 -16.37 -10.03 4.82
N GLY A 18 -16.35 -8.75 4.45
CA GLY A 18 -16.65 -7.62 5.33
C GLY A 18 -15.41 -7.11 6.07
N ASP A 19 -15.56 -6.01 6.81
CA ASP A 19 -14.44 -5.33 7.47
C ASP A 19 -14.14 -5.82 8.90
N SER A 20 -14.92 -6.76 9.44
CA SER A 20 -14.61 -7.33 10.74
C SER A 20 -13.34 -8.18 10.66
N GLU A 21 -12.44 -7.99 11.62
CA GLU A 21 -11.23 -8.79 11.75
C GLU A 21 -11.59 -10.27 11.99
N GLU A 22 -12.70 -10.55 12.67
CA GLU A 22 -13.17 -11.91 12.90
C GLU A 22 -13.54 -12.64 11.59
N ASP A 23 -14.28 -11.98 10.70
CA ASP A 23 -14.74 -12.58 9.44
C ASP A 23 -13.57 -12.82 8.48
N LYS A 24 -12.66 -11.83 8.35
CA LYS A 24 -11.43 -11.96 7.58
C LYS A 24 -10.57 -13.12 8.09
N LYS A 25 -10.44 -13.25 9.41
CA LYS A 25 -9.65 -14.34 10.03
C LYS A 25 -10.30 -15.71 9.81
N ALA A 26 -11.62 -15.83 9.97
CA ALA A 26 -12.34 -17.07 9.73
C ALA A 26 -12.21 -17.55 8.26
N TYR A 27 -12.24 -16.62 7.30
CA TYR A 27 -12.01 -16.93 5.88
C TYR A 27 -10.58 -17.42 5.62
N LEU A 28 -9.57 -16.76 6.22
CA LEU A 28 -8.17 -17.19 6.13
C LEU A 28 -7.95 -18.59 6.70
N GLU A 29 -8.55 -18.90 7.85
CA GLU A 29 -8.50 -20.23 8.46
C GLU A 29 -9.16 -21.31 7.58
N LYS A 30 -10.33 -21.01 6.98
CA LYS A 30 -11.06 -21.92 6.08
C LYS A 30 -10.29 -22.24 4.80
N THR A 31 -9.65 -21.23 4.22
CA THR A 31 -8.92 -21.35 2.94
C THR A 31 -7.48 -21.86 3.11
N GLY A 32 -6.97 -21.90 4.34
CA GLY A 32 -5.58 -22.22 4.64
C GLY A 32 -4.59 -21.12 4.24
N ALA A 33 -5.10 -19.96 3.82
CA ALA A 33 -4.28 -18.81 3.45
C ALA A 33 -3.81 -18.07 4.71
N LYS A 34 -2.53 -17.67 4.73
CA LYS A 34 -1.98 -16.92 5.88
C LYS A 34 -2.37 -15.44 5.87
N LYS A 35 -2.55 -14.86 4.68
CA LYS A 35 -2.88 -13.44 4.47
C LYS A 35 -3.19 -13.14 3.01
N SER A 36 -3.81 -11.98 2.76
CA SER A 36 -3.88 -11.36 1.44
C SER A 36 -2.47 -11.04 0.89
N MET A 37 -2.32 -11.22 -0.41
CA MET A 37 -1.10 -10.92 -1.16
C MET A 37 -1.13 -9.52 -1.79
N ILE A 38 -2.27 -8.82 -1.78
CA ILE A 38 -2.42 -7.47 -2.34
C ILE A 38 -1.44 -6.49 -1.70
N ASP A 39 -1.29 -6.51 -0.37
CA ASP A 39 -0.32 -5.66 0.34
C ASP A 39 1.12 -5.89 -0.14
N LYS A 40 1.46 -7.15 -0.45
CA LYS A 40 2.78 -7.50 -0.97
C LYS A 40 2.95 -6.98 -2.39
N ILE A 41 1.92 -7.08 -3.23
CA ILE A 41 1.92 -6.55 -4.60
C ILE A 41 2.13 -5.04 -4.58
N ILE A 42 1.39 -4.31 -3.74
CA ILE A 42 1.51 -2.85 -3.61
C ILE A 42 2.94 -2.47 -3.19
N LYS A 43 3.44 -3.05 -2.09
CA LYS A 43 4.79 -2.73 -1.58
C LYS A 43 5.89 -3.05 -2.58
N THR A 44 5.77 -4.19 -3.27
CA THR A 44 6.76 -4.61 -4.26
C THR A 44 6.71 -3.74 -5.51
N GLY A 45 5.52 -3.31 -5.95
CA GLY A 45 5.36 -2.38 -7.06
C GLY A 45 5.96 -1.01 -6.76
N TYR A 46 5.75 -0.50 -5.54
CA TYR A 46 6.37 0.74 -5.06
C TYR A 46 7.90 0.68 -5.08
N ASP A 47 8.47 -0.41 -4.54
CA ASP A 47 9.92 -0.61 -4.54
C ASP A 47 10.48 -0.76 -5.96
N TYR A 48 9.76 -1.48 -6.83
CA TYR A 48 10.16 -1.65 -8.23
C TYR A 48 10.15 -0.34 -9.03
N LEU A 49 9.22 0.57 -8.72
CA LEU A 49 9.16 1.91 -9.30
C LEU A 49 10.11 2.91 -8.61
N ASP A 50 10.91 2.44 -7.66
CA ASP A 50 11.81 3.24 -6.83
C ASP A 50 11.12 4.43 -6.15
N LEU A 51 9.88 4.19 -5.68
CA LEU A 51 9.06 5.18 -4.98
C LEU A 51 9.27 5.08 -3.47
N ILE A 52 9.35 6.24 -2.82
CA ILE A 52 9.44 6.39 -1.38
C ILE A 52 8.35 7.34 -0.86
N HIS A 53 8.11 7.27 0.43
CA HIS A 53 7.14 8.12 1.11
C HIS A 53 7.83 9.14 2.02
N PHE A 54 7.29 10.35 2.06
CA PHE A 54 7.57 11.30 3.12
C PHE A 54 6.25 11.81 3.70
N PHE A 55 6.29 12.24 4.95
CA PHE A 55 5.10 12.65 5.68
C PHE A 55 5.13 14.13 6.00
N THR A 56 3.96 14.76 5.87
CA THR A 56 3.69 16.06 6.49
C THR A 56 2.76 15.82 7.66
N CYS A 57 3.13 16.33 8.83
CA CYS A 57 2.35 16.19 10.06
C CYS A 57 2.06 17.60 10.60
N GLY A 58 0.78 17.93 10.74
CA GLY A 58 0.30 19.13 11.40
C GLY A 58 -0.82 18.79 12.39
N PRO A 59 -1.29 19.77 13.18
CA PRO A 59 -2.42 19.59 14.10
C PRO A 59 -3.70 19.16 13.38
N ASP A 60 -3.87 19.61 12.14
CA ASP A 60 -5.10 19.43 11.36
C ASP A 60 -5.03 18.23 10.39
N GLU A 61 -3.83 17.87 9.91
CA GLU A 61 -3.67 16.83 8.89
C GLU A 61 -2.33 16.09 9.02
N VAL A 62 -2.40 14.76 8.89
CA VAL A 62 -1.23 13.91 8.63
C VAL A 62 -1.38 13.30 7.26
N ARG A 63 -0.45 13.60 6.35
CA ARG A 63 -0.50 13.13 4.96
C ARG A 63 0.78 12.46 4.53
N CYS A 64 0.62 11.37 3.79
CA CYS A 64 1.69 10.64 3.13
C CYS A 64 1.79 11.08 1.67
N TRP A 65 3.00 11.44 1.24
CA TRP A 65 3.31 11.87 -0.12
C TRP A 65 4.26 10.89 -0.77
N THR A 66 4.00 10.53 -2.03
CA THR A 66 4.84 9.61 -2.81
C THR A 66 5.79 10.40 -3.71
N ILE A 67 7.09 10.12 -3.61
CA ILE A 67 8.15 10.71 -4.46
C ILE A 67 9.09 9.62 -4.95
N GLN A 68 9.82 9.87 -6.04
CA GLN A 68 10.89 8.96 -6.47
C GLN A 68 12.10 9.08 -5.54
N ARG A 69 12.80 7.97 -5.30
CA ARG A 69 14.04 7.96 -4.54
C ARG A 69 15.05 8.91 -5.18
N GLY A 70 15.73 9.70 -4.35
CA GLY A 70 16.69 10.70 -4.81
C GLY A 70 16.08 12.06 -5.22
N THR A 71 14.76 12.21 -5.14
CA THR A 71 14.10 13.53 -5.28
C THR A 71 14.64 14.49 -4.22
N LYS A 72 15.11 15.68 -4.64
CA LYS A 72 15.66 16.68 -3.72
C LYS A 72 14.55 17.37 -2.93
N ALA A 73 14.90 17.90 -1.76
CA ALA A 73 13.93 18.57 -0.89
C ALA A 73 13.08 19.68 -1.57
N PRO A 74 13.64 20.56 -2.44
CA PRO A 74 12.80 21.55 -3.13
C PRO A 74 11.80 20.93 -4.10
N GLN A 75 12.20 19.86 -4.81
CA GLN A 75 11.32 19.15 -5.74
C GLN A 75 10.21 18.40 -5.01
N ALA A 76 10.51 17.83 -3.84
CA ALA A 76 9.51 17.19 -2.99
C ALA A 76 8.51 18.22 -2.42
N ALA A 77 8.96 19.44 -2.09
CA ALA A 77 8.07 20.52 -1.68
C ALA A 77 7.12 20.95 -2.82
N GLY A 78 7.59 20.94 -4.07
CA GLY A 78 6.78 21.17 -5.27
C GLY A 78 5.60 20.19 -5.43
N VAL A 79 5.69 18.98 -4.87
CA VAL A 79 4.60 17.97 -4.87
C VAL A 79 3.46 18.37 -3.93
N ILE A 80 3.76 19.12 -2.87
CA ILE A 80 2.77 19.63 -1.91
C ILE A 80 2.16 20.93 -2.42
N HIS A 81 3.01 21.82 -2.95
CA HIS A 81 2.62 23.14 -3.43
C HIS A 81 3.43 23.53 -4.67
N THR A 82 2.74 23.75 -5.79
CA THR A 82 3.33 24.01 -7.13
C THR A 82 4.08 25.35 -7.26
N GLY A 83 4.37 26.07 -6.16
CA GLY A 83 4.98 27.40 -6.13
C GLY A 83 6.31 27.50 -5.37
N ILE A 84 6.96 26.37 -5.07
CA ILE A 84 8.28 26.26 -4.41
C ILE A 84 9.24 25.56 -5.36
#